data_AF-A0A239HZW4-F1
#
_entry.id   AF-A0A239HZW4-F1
#
_cell.length_a   1.000
_cell.length_b   1.000
_cell.length_c   1.000
_cell.angle_alpha   90.00
_cell.angle_beta   90.00
_cell.angle_gamma   90.00
#
_symmetry.space_group_name_H-M   'P 1'
#
loop_
_entity.id
_entity.type
_entity.pdbx_description
1 polymer ?
#
loop_
_entity_poly.entity_id
_entity_poly.type
_entity_poly.pdbx_seq_one_letter_code
_entity_poly.pdbx_strand_id
1 'polypeptide(L)'
;MITRRALLELSVLSPMAYALTSGVALAMEPEIFQNPIAINGTDPVGYFTDREPVPGSSANRVMWKGAAWHFASPENAAAFEANPTKYAPVFGGYCAFAASRGYLAPTIPEAWTIHEGKLYLNATLRARELWLQDVPGNIAAGLKNWPGILG
;
A
#
# COMPACT_ATOMS: atom_id res chain seq x y z
N MET A 1 -20.77 -30.99 -77.24
CA MET A 1 -19.55 -30.17 -77.13
C MET A 1 -19.50 -29.59 -75.71
N ILE A 2 -18.34 -29.69 -75.07
CA ILE A 2 -18.03 -29.43 -73.65
C ILE A 2 -18.44 -28.00 -73.25
N THR A 3 -19.04 -27.75 -72.09
CA THR A 3 -18.33 -27.20 -70.89
C THR A 3 -19.33 -27.12 -69.72
N ARG A 4 -19.11 -27.80 -68.59
CA ARG A 4 -18.14 -27.57 -67.50
C ARG A 4 -18.54 -26.39 -66.58
N ARG A 5 -18.81 -26.76 -65.32
CA ARG A 5 -18.52 -26.09 -64.03
C ARG A 5 -19.78 -25.73 -63.24
N ALA A 6 -20.18 -26.59 -62.31
CA ALA A 6 -19.60 -26.81 -60.96
C ALA A 6 -20.35 -25.96 -59.94
N LEU A 7 -21.22 -26.65 -59.22
CA LEU A 7 -21.94 -26.20 -58.03
C LEU A 7 -20.94 -25.67 -57.01
N LEU A 8 -21.08 -24.40 -56.65
CA LEU A 8 -20.42 -23.82 -55.49
C LEU A 8 -21.36 -24.05 -54.30
N GLU A 9 -21.07 -25.10 -53.54
CA GLU A 9 -21.65 -25.29 -52.21
C GLU A 9 -21.10 -24.22 -51.27
N LEU A 10 -21.98 -23.34 -50.82
CA LEU A 10 -21.68 -22.29 -49.86
C LEU A 10 -21.55 -22.94 -48.47
N SER A 11 -20.32 -23.20 -48.04
CA SER A 11 -20.01 -23.69 -46.71
C SER A 11 -20.32 -22.60 -45.68
N VAL A 12 -21.28 -22.86 -44.79
CA VAL A 12 -21.66 -21.96 -43.69
C VAL A 12 -20.52 -21.94 -42.67
N LEU A 13 -19.69 -20.89 -42.71
CA LEU A 13 -18.72 -20.57 -41.66
C LEU A 13 -19.48 -20.12 -40.42
N SER A 14 -19.72 -21.05 -39.49
CA SER A 14 -20.23 -20.73 -38.15
C SER A 14 -19.13 -20.00 -37.36
N PRO A 15 -19.31 -18.75 -36.91
CA PRO A 15 -18.33 -18.10 -36.07
C PRO A 15 -18.38 -18.75 -34.69
N MET A 16 -17.38 -19.56 -34.36
CA MET A 16 -17.16 -20.07 -33.01
C MET A 16 -16.85 -18.88 -32.10
N ALA A 17 -17.87 -18.38 -31.41
CA ALA A 17 -17.75 -17.30 -30.44
C ALA A 17 -16.89 -17.78 -29.26
N TYR A 18 -15.61 -17.40 -29.26
CA TYR A 18 -14.76 -17.47 -28.08
C TYR A 18 -15.31 -16.47 -27.06
N ALA A 19 -16.09 -16.95 -26.10
CA ALA A 19 -16.45 -16.17 -24.93
C ALA A 19 -15.18 -15.96 -24.10
N LEU A 20 -14.52 -14.81 -24.30
CA LEU A 20 -13.50 -14.31 -23.39
C LEU A 20 -14.19 -14.03 -22.06
N THR A 21 -14.14 -14.98 -21.14
CA THR A 21 -14.53 -14.74 -19.75
C THR A 21 -13.42 -13.89 -19.13
N SER A 22 -13.59 -12.57 -19.17
CA SER A 22 -12.76 -11.66 -18.40
C SER A 22 -12.99 -11.95 -16.92
N GLY A 23 -12.09 -12.70 -16.29
CA GLY A 23 -12.06 -12.82 -14.84
C GLY A 23 -11.82 -11.44 -14.24
N VAL A 24 -12.71 -11.00 -13.35
CA VAL A 24 -12.47 -9.79 -12.56
C VAL A 24 -11.33 -10.14 -11.60
N ALA A 25 -10.13 -9.62 -11.88
CA ALA A 25 -9.03 -9.67 -10.92
C ALA A 25 -9.37 -8.69 -9.79
N LEU A 26 -9.68 -9.21 -8.60
CA LEU A 26 -9.73 -8.39 -7.39
C LEU A 26 -8.29 -7.95 -7.12
N ALA A 27 -8.02 -6.66 -7.34
CA ALA A 27 -6.72 -6.09 -7.04
C ALA A 27 -6.63 -5.88 -5.52
N MET A 28 -5.70 -6.58 -4.88
CA MET A 28 -5.34 -6.30 -3.49
C MET A 28 -4.78 -4.88 -3.38
N GLU A 29 -5.09 -4.21 -2.27
CA GLU A 29 -4.47 -2.96 -1.90
C GLU A 29 -2.96 -3.16 -1.66
N PRO A 30 -2.11 -2.18 -2.02
CA PRO A 30 -0.67 -2.30 -1.82
C PRO A 30 -0.35 -2.36 -0.33
N GLU A 31 0.67 -3.16 0.02
CA GLU A 31 1.11 -3.28 1.41
C GLU A 31 1.58 -1.94 1.99
N ILE A 32 2.15 -1.06 1.15
CA ILE A 32 2.55 0.28 1.54
C ILE A 32 1.51 1.30 1.04
N PHE A 33 0.91 2.03 1.98
CA PHE A 33 0.08 3.18 1.66
C PHE A 33 0.93 4.25 0.98
N GLN A 34 0.49 4.68 -0.21
CA GLN A 34 1.19 5.66 -1.02
C GLN A 34 0.24 6.58 -1.77
N ASN A 35 0.54 7.87 -1.80
CA ASN A 35 -0.20 8.86 -2.59
C ASN A 35 0.68 10.05 -3.03
N PRO A 36 1.33 9.98 -4.20
CA PRO A 36 1.77 8.76 -4.88
C PRO A 36 3.02 8.15 -4.23
N ILE A 37 3.58 8.81 -3.21
CA ILE A 37 4.78 8.41 -2.48
C ILE A 37 4.39 7.72 -1.18
N ALA A 38 5.18 6.74 -0.74
CA ALA A 38 5.00 6.04 0.53
C ALA A 38 4.78 7.05 1.67
N ILE A 39 3.78 6.80 2.52
CA ILE A 39 3.45 7.63 3.70
C ILE A 39 3.40 9.13 3.42
N ASN A 40 2.86 9.50 2.25
CA ASN A 40 2.74 10.87 1.75
C ASN A 40 4.08 11.61 1.61
N GLY A 41 5.18 10.88 1.39
CA GLY A 41 6.51 11.47 1.22
C GLY A 41 7.18 11.93 2.52
N THR A 42 6.67 11.51 3.67
CA THR A 42 7.35 11.79 4.96
C THR A 42 8.52 10.84 5.14
N ASP A 43 9.62 11.34 5.70
CA ASP A 43 10.77 10.53 6.09
C ASP A 43 10.42 9.68 7.33
N PRO A 44 10.38 8.34 7.23
CA PRO A 44 10.06 7.49 8.37
C PRO A 44 11.17 7.49 9.43
N VAL A 45 12.42 7.79 9.08
CA VAL A 45 13.55 7.84 10.01
C VAL A 45 13.41 9.04 10.96
N GLY A 46 12.91 10.17 10.46
CA GLY A 46 12.71 11.41 11.23
C GLY A 46 11.86 11.22 12.50
N TYR A 47 10.85 10.35 12.46
CA TYR A 47 10.02 10.04 13.65
C TYR A 47 10.83 9.44 14.82
N PHE A 48 11.94 8.77 14.52
CA PHE A 48 12.80 8.11 15.49
C PHE A 48 13.96 9.01 15.92
N THR A 49 14.57 9.73 14.98
CA THR A 49 15.74 10.58 15.22
C THR A 49 15.34 11.96 15.74
N ASP A 50 14.51 12.65 14.99
CA ASP A 50 14.16 14.06 15.19
C ASP A 50 12.88 14.22 16.01
N ARG A 51 12.16 13.11 16.24
CA ARG A 51 10.91 13.05 17.01
C ARG A 51 9.82 13.94 16.45
N GLU A 52 9.83 14.13 15.13
CA GLU A 52 8.86 14.90 14.37
C GLU A 52 8.71 14.35 12.95
N PRO A 53 7.57 14.60 12.27
CA PRO A 53 7.44 14.30 10.85
C PRO A 53 8.32 15.26 10.04
N VAL A 54 9.29 14.72 9.31
CA VAL A 54 10.15 15.50 8.42
C VAL A 54 9.79 15.18 6.97
N PRO A 55 9.52 16.18 6.10
CA PRO A 55 9.27 15.91 4.69
C PRO A 55 10.52 15.36 4.01
N GLY A 56 10.35 14.30 3.22
CA GLY A 56 11.41 13.75 2.39
C GLY A 56 11.59 14.49 1.07
N SER A 57 12.73 14.27 0.43
CA SER A 57 13.07 14.83 -0.89
C SER A 57 13.15 13.75 -1.96
N SER A 58 12.75 14.07 -3.19
CA SER A 58 12.93 13.18 -4.35
C SER A 58 14.40 12.92 -4.70
N ALA A 59 15.31 13.77 -4.21
CA ALA A 59 16.75 13.56 -4.35
C ALA A 59 17.26 12.38 -3.52
N ASN A 60 16.59 12.05 -2.41
CA ASN A 60 16.93 10.94 -1.52
C ASN A 60 15.79 9.92 -1.56
N ARG A 61 15.73 9.11 -2.61
CA ARG A 61 14.65 8.14 -2.84
C ARG A 61 15.15 6.70 -2.70
N VAL A 62 14.34 5.87 -2.06
CA VAL A 62 14.53 4.41 -1.98
C VAL A 62 13.29 3.71 -2.52
N MET A 63 13.48 2.60 -3.23
CA MET A 63 12.38 1.71 -3.63
C MET A 63 12.28 0.53 -2.67
N TRP A 64 11.16 0.37 -1.99
CA TRP A 64 10.94 -0.75 -1.09
C TRP A 64 9.47 -1.15 -1.05
N LYS A 65 9.21 -2.48 -1.14
CA LYS A 65 7.86 -3.07 -1.21
C LYS A 65 6.95 -2.45 -2.29
N GLY A 66 7.52 -2.16 -3.45
CA GLY A 66 6.78 -1.59 -4.59
C GLY A 66 6.40 -0.11 -4.43
N ALA A 67 6.85 0.56 -3.37
CA ALA A 67 6.61 1.98 -3.14
C ALA A 67 7.91 2.80 -3.17
N ALA A 68 7.78 4.06 -3.59
CA ALA A 68 8.85 5.04 -3.50
C ALA A 68 8.83 5.68 -2.11
N TRP A 69 9.95 5.65 -1.41
CA TRP A 69 10.16 6.29 -0.11
C TRP A 69 11.10 7.47 -0.28
N HIS A 70 10.78 8.59 0.37
CA HIS A 70 11.56 9.82 0.29
C HIS A 70 12.14 10.14 1.66
N PHE A 71 13.37 10.66 1.68
CA PHE A 71 14.11 10.94 2.91
C PHE A 71 14.61 12.37 2.93
N ALA A 72 14.70 12.94 4.13
CA ALA A 72 15.18 14.30 4.35
C ALA A 72 16.67 14.42 4.00
N SER A 73 17.42 13.32 4.15
CA SER A 73 18.86 13.26 3.89
C SER A 73 19.27 11.93 3.26
N PRO A 74 20.44 11.87 2.58
CA PRO A 74 21.00 10.61 2.09
C PRO A 74 21.37 9.65 3.24
N GLU A 75 21.71 10.17 4.43
CA GLU A 75 21.97 9.35 5.62
C GLU A 75 20.71 8.63 6.10
N ASN A 76 19.55 9.30 6.08
CA ASN A 76 18.28 8.69 6.43
C ASN A 76 17.86 7.65 5.39
N ALA A 77 18.07 7.92 4.10
CA ALA A 77 17.84 6.93 3.04
C ALA A 77 18.69 5.66 3.25
N ALA A 78 19.99 5.83 3.51
CA ALA A 78 20.90 4.71 3.77
C ALA A 78 20.52 3.94 5.06
N ALA A 79 20.10 4.66 6.12
CA ALA A 79 19.63 4.05 7.35
C ALA A 79 18.37 3.20 7.11
N PHE A 80 17.43 3.69 6.31
CA PHE A 80 16.23 2.96 5.93
C PHE A 80 16.57 1.73 5.08
N GLU A 81 17.39 1.87 4.03
CA GLU A 81 17.82 0.74 3.19
C GLU A 81 18.47 -0.38 3.98
N ALA A 82 19.29 -0.03 4.98
CA ALA A 82 19.95 -0.99 5.84
C ALA A 82 18.98 -1.78 6.74
N ASN A 83 17.87 -1.17 7.19
CA ASN A 83 16.87 -1.84 8.02
C ASN A 83 15.47 -1.23 7.86
N PRO A 84 14.76 -1.53 6.76
CA PRO A 84 13.48 -0.88 6.46
C PRO A 84 12.40 -1.18 7.50
N THR A 85 12.39 -2.41 8.05
CA THR A 85 11.37 -2.86 9.01
C THR A 85 11.47 -2.18 10.37
N LYS A 86 12.62 -1.57 10.69
CA LYS A 86 12.77 -0.73 11.89
C LYS A 86 11.99 0.58 11.77
N TYR A 87 11.97 1.17 10.58
CA TYR A 87 11.44 2.52 10.37
C TYR A 87 10.04 2.53 9.74
N ALA A 88 9.72 1.54 8.90
CA ALA A 88 8.42 1.45 8.25
C ALA A 88 7.29 1.31 9.28
N PRO A 89 6.13 1.98 9.08
CA PRO A 89 4.99 1.81 9.97
C PRO A 89 4.46 0.38 9.96
N VAL A 90 3.97 -0.09 11.11
CA VAL A 90 3.53 -1.49 11.31
C VAL A 90 2.46 -1.92 10.31
N PHE A 91 1.51 -1.03 10.00
CA PHE A 91 0.43 -1.29 9.06
C PHE A 91 0.69 -0.62 7.71
N GLY A 92 1.94 -0.63 7.26
CA GLY A 92 2.31 -0.19 5.91
C GLY A 92 2.09 1.30 5.62
N GLY A 93 1.76 2.11 6.63
CA GLY A 93 1.39 3.51 6.47
C GLY A 93 -0.11 3.79 6.45
N TYR A 94 -0.95 2.76 6.55
CA TYR A 94 -2.38 2.94 6.82
C TYR A 94 -2.64 3.26 8.29
N CYS A 95 -3.81 3.83 8.55
CA CYS A 95 -4.22 4.23 9.90
C CYS A 95 -4.29 3.01 10.84
N ALA A 96 -3.46 3.01 11.88
CA ALA A 96 -3.41 1.94 12.88
C ALA A 96 -4.73 1.75 13.63
N PHE A 97 -5.48 2.84 13.85
CA PHE A 97 -6.82 2.74 14.42
C PHE A 97 -7.80 2.08 13.45
N ALA A 98 -7.81 2.47 12.18
CA ALA A 98 -8.66 1.83 11.18
C ALA A 98 -8.33 0.34 11.05
N ALA A 99 -7.03 0.00 11.00
CA ALA A 99 -6.57 -1.38 10.95
C ALA A 99 -7.07 -2.20 12.14
N SER A 100 -7.06 -1.64 13.36
CA SER A 100 -7.64 -2.28 14.56
C SER A 100 -9.14 -2.54 14.45
N ARG A 101 -9.85 -1.75 13.63
CA ARG A 101 -11.29 -1.86 13.36
C ARG A 101 -11.60 -2.66 12.09
N GLY A 102 -10.59 -3.19 11.41
CA GLY A 102 -10.77 -4.09 10.27
C GLY A 102 -10.95 -3.41 8.92
N TYR A 103 -10.55 -2.14 8.78
CA TYR A 103 -10.59 -1.43 7.49
C TYR A 103 -9.35 -0.56 7.27
N LEU A 104 -9.12 -0.14 6.03
CA LEU A 104 -8.00 0.74 5.67
C LEU A 104 -8.45 2.20 5.67
N ALA A 105 -7.55 3.08 6.07
CA ALA A 105 -7.71 4.52 5.89
C ALA A 105 -6.34 5.17 5.65
N PRO A 106 -6.27 6.26 4.86
CA PRO A 106 -5.05 7.02 4.67
C PRO A 106 -4.57 7.63 5.99
N THR A 107 -3.36 8.18 5.98
CA THR A 107 -2.74 8.79 7.16
C THR A 107 -2.27 10.21 6.89
N ILE A 108 -2.04 10.96 7.97
CA ILE A 108 -1.34 12.25 7.94
C ILE A 108 -0.04 12.16 8.74
N PRO A 109 1.01 12.92 8.39
CA PRO A 109 2.31 12.84 9.06
C PRO A 109 2.26 13.17 10.56
N GLU A 110 1.38 14.07 10.98
CA GLU A 110 1.33 14.59 12.35
C GLU A 110 0.66 13.62 13.33
N ALA A 111 -0.11 12.66 12.84
CA ALA A 111 -0.86 11.72 13.65
C ALA A 111 -0.09 10.41 13.85
N TRP A 112 1.06 10.49 14.53
CA TRP A 112 1.99 9.36 14.68
C TRP A 112 2.25 8.99 16.14
N THR A 113 2.63 7.74 16.38
CA THR A 113 3.12 7.27 17.67
C THR A 113 4.28 6.30 17.47
N ILE A 114 5.35 6.46 18.26
CA ILE A 114 6.33 5.40 18.48
C ILE A 114 5.95 4.65 19.74
N HIS A 115 5.70 3.35 19.62
CA HIS A 115 5.41 2.46 20.74
C HIS A 115 6.30 1.22 20.61
N GLU A 116 7.04 0.88 21.67
CA GLU A 116 8.00 -0.24 21.69
C GLU A 116 8.96 -0.26 20.48
N GLY A 117 9.43 0.92 20.08
CA GLY A 117 10.36 1.06 18.95
C GLY A 117 9.74 0.84 17.57
N LYS A 118 8.41 0.85 17.46
CA LYS A 118 7.68 0.72 16.18
C LYS A 118 6.82 1.94 15.89
N LEU A 119 6.71 2.27 14.61
CA LEU A 119 5.94 3.42 14.12
C LEU A 119 4.49 3.03 13.80
N TYR A 120 3.57 3.85 14.29
CA TYR A 120 2.14 3.77 14.02
C TYR A 120 1.66 5.13 13.52
N LEU A 121 0.92 5.13 12.40
CA LEU A 121 0.35 6.33 11.81
C LEU A 121 -1.18 6.28 11.89
N ASN A 122 -1.84 7.43 11.91
CA ASN A 122 -3.29 7.55 12.00
C ASN A 122 -3.83 8.56 10.98
N ALA A 123 -5.12 8.42 10.65
CA ALA A 123 -5.80 9.25 9.66
C ALA A 123 -5.97 10.71 10.09
N THR A 124 -6.13 10.93 11.40
CA THR A 124 -6.34 12.24 12.01
C THR A 124 -5.80 12.23 13.43
N LEU A 125 -5.57 13.42 14.00
CA LEU A 125 -5.25 13.56 15.42
C LEU A 125 -6.34 12.95 16.32
N ARG A 126 -7.62 13.07 15.92
CA ARG A 126 -8.72 12.43 16.65
C ARG A 126 -8.66 10.91 16.60
N ALA A 127 -8.34 10.32 15.46
CA ALA A 127 -8.15 8.87 15.36
C ALA A 127 -6.96 8.41 16.21
N ARG A 128 -5.89 9.20 16.28
CA ARG A 128 -4.76 8.96 17.18
C ARG A 128 -5.17 9.03 18.65
N GLU A 129 -5.94 10.02 19.06
CA GLU A 129 -6.47 10.11 20.43
C GLU A 129 -7.25 8.85 20.82
N LEU A 130 -8.14 8.37 19.93
CA LEU A 130 -8.89 7.12 20.15
C LEU A 130 -7.97 5.91 20.20
N TRP A 131 -6.97 5.85 19.33
CA TRP A 131 -5.97 4.78 19.31
C TRP A 131 -5.15 4.73 20.61
N LEU A 132 -4.81 5.88 21.18
CA LEU A 132 -4.04 6.00 22.42
C LEU A 132 -4.81 5.53 23.67
N GLN A 133 -6.13 5.36 23.60
CA GLN A 133 -6.93 4.88 24.74
C GLN A 133 -6.63 3.42 25.11
N ASP A 134 -6.20 2.60 24.15
CA ASP A 134 -5.80 1.21 24.35
C ASP A 134 -4.77 0.78 23.30
N VAL A 135 -3.52 1.23 23.46
CA VAL A 135 -2.46 0.95 22.49
C VAL A 135 -2.22 -0.57 22.32
N PRO A 136 -2.03 -1.37 23.39
CA PRO A 136 -1.79 -2.81 23.23
C PRO A 136 -2.98 -3.54 22.58
N GLY A 137 -4.21 -3.23 22.98
CA GLY A 137 -5.40 -3.84 22.41
C GLY A 137 -5.61 -3.47 20.94
N ASN A 138 -5.40 -2.20 20.59
CA ASN A 138 -5.50 -1.74 19.20
C ASN A 138 -4.41 -2.37 18.30
N ILE A 139 -3.19 -2.55 18.83
CA ILE A 139 -2.12 -3.26 18.11
C ILE A 139 -2.53 -4.72 17.87
N ALA A 140 -2.95 -5.44 18.91
CA ALA A 140 -3.35 -6.84 18.79
C ALA A 140 -4.51 -7.03 17.80
N ALA A 141 -5.53 -6.18 17.87
CA ALA A 141 -6.65 -6.18 16.92
C ALA A 141 -6.20 -5.87 15.49
N GLY A 142 -5.32 -4.87 15.31
CA GLY A 142 -4.79 -4.53 13.99
C GLY A 142 -3.96 -5.66 13.38
N LEU A 143 -3.11 -6.31 14.16
CA LEU A 143 -2.29 -7.44 13.71
C LEU A 143 -3.14 -8.69 13.38
N LYS A 144 -4.29 -8.86 14.02
CA LYS A 144 -5.23 -9.93 13.65
C LYS A 144 -5.85 -9.69 12.25
N ASN A 145 -6.08 -8.42 11.92
CA ASN A 145 -6.70 -8.01 10.66
C ASN A 145 -5.66 -7.92 9.52
N TRP A 146 -4.41 -7.59 9.83
CA TRP A 146 -3.33 -7.39 8.86
C TRP A 146 -2.54 -8.69 8.57
N PRO A 147 -2.15 -8.98 7.32
CA PRO A 147 -2.38 -8.21 6.09
C PRO A 147 -3.71 -8.52 5.38
N GLY A 148 -4.58 -9.36 5.97
CA GLY A 148 -5.83 -9.81 5.32
C GLY A 148 -6.80 -8.70 4.93
N ILE A 149 -6.76 -7.54 5.59
CA ILE A 149 -7.57 -6.37 5.22
C ILE A 149 -7.17 -5.69 3.91
N LEU A 150 -6.06 -6.10 3.28
CA LEU A 150 -5.65 -5.61 1.96
C LEU A 150 -6.50 -6.19 0.82
N GLY A 151 -7.32 -7.21 1.07
CA GLY A 151 -8.18 -7.85 0.06
C GLY A 151 -7.68 -9.22 -0.38
#